data_AF-A0A523ZD14-F1
#
_entry.id   AF-A0A523ZD14-F1
#
_cell.length_a   1.000
_cell.length_b   1.000
_cell.length_c   1.000
_cell.angle_alpha   90.00
_cell.angle_beta   90.00
_cell.angle_gamma   90.00
#
_symmetry.space_group_name_H-M   'P 1'
#
loop_
_entity.id
_entity.type
_entity.pdbx_description
1 polymer ?
#
loop_
_entity_poly.entity_id
_entity_poly.type
_entity_poly.pdbx_seq_one_letter_code
_entity_poly.pdbx_strand_id
1 'polypeptide(L)'
;MGELKKGIEKLPDSKRKKKLESWLEEDLIVRFRGRILPLDIPILLTWGRLVASLEKEGKPLPAIDSLLAATAAQTGFTLVTRNIGHFEPAGISVFDPWMSQA
;
A
#
# COMPACT_ATOMS: atom_id res chain seq x y z
N MET A 1 0.70 3.13 -5.96
CA MET A 1 1.11 3.60 -7.31
C MET A 1 1.73 2.48 -8.15
N GLY A 2 2.86 1.90 -7.74
CA GLY A 2 3.57 0.89 -8.53
C GLY A 2 2.74 -0.35 -8.88
N GLU A 3 1.94 -0.87 -7.94
CA GLU A 3 1.09 -2.04 -8.20
C GLU A 3 0.00 -1.80 -9.25
N LEU A 4 -0.59 -0.60 -9.29
CA LEU A 4 -1.58 -0.22 -10.30
C LEU A 4 -0.94 -0.18 -11.69
N LYS A 5 0.19 0.52 -11.85
CA LYS A 5 0.90 0.59 -13.13
C LYS A 5 1.35 -0.81 -13.59
N LYS A 6 1.93 -1.62 -12.69
CA LYS A 6 2.30 -3.02 -12.97
C LYS A 6 1.10 -3.84 -13.47
N GLY A 7 -0.07 -3.69 -12.86
CA GLY A 7 -1.29 -4.38 -13.29
C GLY A 7 -1.76 -3.97 -14.68
N ILE A 8 -1.66 -2.69 -15.00
CA ILE A 8 -2.00 -2.14 -16.33
C ILE A 8 -1.02 -2.64 -17.39
N GLU A 9 0.29 -2.63 -17.12
CA GLU A 9 1.32 -3.05 -18.07
C GLU A 9 1.25 -4.53 -18.44
N LYS A 10 0.70 -5.37 -17.54
CA LYS A 10 0.47 -6.80 -17.80
C LYS A 10 -0.65 -7.07 -18.81
N LEU A 11 -1.48 -6.07 -19.15
CA LEU A 11 -2.54 -6.24 -20.13
C LEU A 11 -1.96 -6.25 -21.55
N PRO A 12 -2.56 -7.00 -22.49
CA PRO A 12 -2.23 -6.88 -23.90
C PRO A 12 -2.62 -5.50 -24.43
N ASP A 13 -1.95 -5.08 -25.50
CA ASP A 13 -2.26 -3.83 -26.18
C ASP A 13 -3.70 -3.83 -26.68
N SER A 14 -4.52 -3.02 -26.02
CA SER A 14 -5.97 -3.06 -26.16
C SER A 14 -6.59 -1.72 -25.79
N LYS A 15 -7.84 -1.51 -26.21
CA LYS A 15 -8.63 -0.33 -25.77
C LYS A 15 -8.74 -0.26 -24.25
N ARG A 16 -8.79 -1.42 -23.56
CA ARG A 16 -8.85 -1.50 -22.09
C ARG A 16 -7.56 -1.00 -21.45
N LYS A 17 -6.38 -1.42 -21.93
CA LYS A 17 -5.09 -0.95 -21.43
C LYS A 17 -5.00 0.58 -21.54
N LYS A 18 -5.22 1.12 -22.75
CA LYS A 18 -5.19 2.57 -23.00
C LYS A 18 -6.14 3.36 -22.10
N LYS A 19 -7.36 2.85 -21.88
CA LYS A 19 -8.33 3.49 -20.98
C LYS A 19 -7.84 3.53 -19.52
N LEU A 20 -7.23 2.44 -19.04
CA LEU A 20 -6.71 2.38 -17.68
C LEU A 20 -5.44 3.21 -17.49
N GLU A 21 -4.58 3.29 -18.52
CA GLU A 21 -3.42 4.18 -18.54
C GLU A 21 -3.85 5.64 -18.39
N SER A 22 -4.75 6.10 -19.25
CA SER A 22 -5.29 7.46 -19.19
C SER A 22 -5.99 7.73 -17.85
N TRP A 23 -6.79 6.78 -17.35
CA TRP A 23 -7.39 6.90 -16.01
C TRP A 23 -6.36 7.04 -14.88
N LEU A 24 -5.26 6.27 -14.92
CA LEU A 24 -4.22 6.37 -13.89
C LEU A 24 -3.47 7.71 -13.97
N GLU A 25 -3.04 8.10 -15.17
CA GLU A 25 -2.10 9.20 -15.39
C GLU A 25 -2.81 10.57 -15.41
N GLU A 26 -4.00 10.65 -16.02
CA GLU A 26 -4.71 11.92 -16.23
C GLU A 26 -5.79 12.18 -15.16
N ASP A 27 -6.33 11.15 -14.52
CA ASP A 27 -7.36 11.30 -13.47
C ASP A 27 -6.81 11.00 -12.07
N LEU A 28 -6.46 9.74 -11.78
CA LEU A 28 -6.17 9.30 -10.41
C LEU A 28 -4.99 10.05 -9.78
N ILE A 29 -3.86 10.16 -10.49
CA ILE A 29 -2.68 10.88 -10.00
C ILE A 29 -3.00 12.36 -9.75
N VAL A 30 -3.79 12.97 -10.63
CA VAL A 30 -4.17 14.38 -10.51
C VAL A 30 -5.07 14.59 -9.29
N ARG A 31 -6.09 13.74 -9.08
CA ARG A 31 -6.98 13.81 -7.91
C ARG A 31 -6.26 13.64 -6.58
N PHE A 32 -5.17 12.87 -6.54
CA PHE A 32 -4.37 12.63 -5.33
C PHE A 32 -3.09 13.48 -5.25
N ARG A 33 -2.96 14.52 -6.07
CA ARG A 33 -1.81 15.44 -6.03
C ARG A 33 -1.61 16.00 -4.60
N GLY A 34 -0.36 15.98 -4.13
CA GLY A 34 0.01 16.40 -2.77
C GLY A 34 -0.36 15.40 -1.67
N ARG A 35 -1.01 14.27 -2.00
CA ARG A 35 -1.44 13.22 -1.07
C ARG A 35 -0.89 11.83 -1.45
N ILE A 36 0.10 11.78 -2.35
CA ILE A 36 0.87 10.57 -2.65
C ILE A 36 2.13 10.62 -1.80
N LEU A 37 2.21 9.74 -0.80
CA LEU A 37 3.37 9.68 0.10
C LEU A 37 4.59 9.09 -0.63
N PRO A 38 5.76 9.76 -0.56
CA PRO A 38 7.01 9.17 -1.03
C PRO A 38 7.47 8.06 -0.08
N LEU A 39 8.29 7.12 -0.57
CA LEU A 39 9.07 6.23 0.29
C LEU A 39 10.39 6.91 0.62
N ASP A 40 10.38 7.74 1.66
CA ASP A 40 11.54 8.48 2.12
C ASP A 40 12.40 7.69 3.12
N ILE A 41 13.54 8.26 3.50
CA ILE A 41 14.48 7.62 4.43
C ILE A 41 13.80 7.25 5.77
N PRO A 42 13.02 8.13 6.44
CA PRO A 42 12.28 7.76 7.64
C PRO A 42 11.41 6.51 7.47
N ILE A 43 10.63 6.43 6.40
CA ILE A 43 9.79 5.26 6.11
C ILE A 43 10.65 4.01 5.91
N LEU A 44 11.73 4.10 5.14
CA LEU A 44 12.62 2.96 4.86
C LEU A 44 13.35 2.45 6.12
N LEU A 45 13.74 3.34 7.03
CA LEU A 45 14.32 2.95 8.32
C LEU A 45 13.30 2.27 9.24
N THR A 46 12.06 2.77 9.25
CA THR A 46 10.95 2.13 9.97
C THR A 46 10.61 0.77 9.37
N TRP A 47 10.65 0.64 8.05
CA TRP A 47 10.45 -0.63 7.34
C TRP A 47 11.49 -1.68 7.75
N GLY A 48 12.78 -1.33 7.74
CA GLY A 48 13.84 -2.26 8.13
C GLY A 48 13.68 -2.76 9.57
N ARG A 49 13.33 -1.89 10.52
CA ARG A 49 13.06 -2.29 11.91
C ARG A 49 11.82 -3.18 12.03
N LEU A 50 10.73 -2.82 11.34
CA LEU A 50 9.47 -3.56 11.36
C LEU A 50 9.67 -4.98 10.83
N VAL A 51 10.24 -5.12 9.63
CA VAL A 51 10.47 -6.42 9.00
C VAL A 51 11.38 -7.31 9.86
N ALA A 52 12.48 -6.76 10.38
CA ALA A 52 13.39 -7.51 11.25
C ALA A 52 12.71 -8.00 12.54
N SER A 53 11.78 -7.23 13.11
CA SER A 53 10.99 -7.68 14.28
C SER A 53 10.05 -8.82 13.90
N LEU A 54 9.29 -8.64 12.82
CA LEU A 54 8.33 -9.61 12.32
C LEU A 54 8.98 -10.96 11.96
N GLU A 55 10.15 -10.93 11.34
CA GLU A 55 10.93 -12.12 11.02
C GLU A 55 11.39 -12.85 12.29
N LYS A 56 11.89 -12.11 13.31
CA LYS A 56 12.28 -12.70 14.61
C LYS A 56 11.09 -13.34 15.34
N GLU A 57 9.89 -12.82 15.14
CA GLU A 57 8.65 -13.35 15.70
C GLU A 57 8.03 -14.48 14.86
N GLY A 58 8.64 -14.85 13.74
CA GLY A 58 8.12 -15.90 12.85
C GLY A 58 6.86 -15.48 12.08
N LYS A 59 6.63 -14.18 11.91
CA LYS A 59 5.44 -13.59 11.25
C LYS A 59 5.85 -12.68 10.07
N PRO A 60 6.60 -13.18 9.08
CA PRO A 60 7.07 -12.35 7.98
C PRO A 60 5.90 -11.78 7.17
N LEU A 61 6.08 -10.56 6.66
CA LEU A 61 5.14 -9.93 5.72
C LEU A 61 5.74 -9.84 4.32
N PRO A 62 4.90 -9.92 3.26
CA PRO A 62 5.34 -9.62 1.91
C PRO A 62 6.02 -8.24 1.83
N ALA A 63 7.02 -8.10 0.95
CA ALA A 63 7.83 -6.88 0.86
C ALA A 63 7.00 -5.61 0.58
N ILE A 64 5.95 -5.71 -0.25
CA ILE A 64 5.07 -4.56 -0.54
C ILE A 64 4.15 -4.26 0.65
N ASP A 65 3.54 -5.28 1.25
CA ASP A 65 2.66 -5.13 2.41
C ASP A 65 3.43 -4.53 3.60
N SER A 66 4.65 -4.99 3.84
CA SER A 66 5.52 -4.41 4.89
C SER A 66 5.88 -2.95 4.62
N LEU A 67 6.06 -2.52 3.37
CA LEU A 67 6.26 -1.09 3.04
C LEU A 67 5.00 -0.26 3.33
N LEU A 68 3.81 -0.78 3.01
CA LEU A 68 2.54 -0.12 3.36
C LEU A 68 2.40 -0.02 4.88
N ALA A 69 2.70 -1.09 5.60
CA ALA A 69 2.67 -1.12 7.06
C ALA A 69 3.67 -0.13 7.68
N ALA A 70 4.90 -0.09 7.19
CA ALA A 70 5.91 0.86 7.64
C ALA A 70 5.52 2.31 7.38
N THR A 71 4.88 2.57 6.23
CA THR A 71 4.36 3.91 5.89
C THR A 71 3.28 4.32 6.88
N ALA A 72 2.31 3.43 7.17
CA ALA A 72 1.26 3.68 8.15
C ALA A 72 1.84 3.91 9.56
N ALA A 73 2.77 3.05 10.00
CA ALA A 73 3.45 3.17 11.29
C ALA A 73 4.22 4.49 11.43
N GLN A 74 4.94 4.91 10.38
CA GLN A 74 5.74 6.14 10.39
C GLN A 74 4.89 7.42 10.38
N THR A 75 3.73 7.39 9.72
CA THR A 75 2.86 8.56 9.54
C THR A 75 1.72 8.65 10.56
N GLY A 76 1.43 7.57 11.29
CA GLY A 76 0.26 7.44 12.16
C GLY A 76 -1.06 7.32 11.39
N PHE A 77 -1.01 7.04 10.07
CA PHE A 77 -2.21 6.87 9.26
C PHE A 77 -2.84 5.50 9.45
N THR A 78 -4.15 5.42 9.26
CA THR A 78 -4.89 4.15 9.23
C THR A 78 -4.82 3.53 7.85
N LEU A 79 -4.36 2.28 7.76
CA LEU A 79 -4.38 1.52 6.53
C LEU A 79 -5.80 1.02 6.24
N VAL A 80 -6.37 1.43 5.11
CA VAL A 80 -7.68 0.95 4.68
C VAL A 80 -7.49 -0.28 3.79
N THR A 81 -7.94 -1.45 4.27
CA THR A 81 -7.78 -2.72 3.54
C THR A 81 -8.82 -3.75 3.98
N ARG A 82 -9.20 -4.65 3.06
CA ARG A 82 -10.02 -5.83 3.37
C ARG A 82 -9.21 -6.92 4.08
N ASN A 83 -7.89 -6.94 3.91
CA ASN A 83 -7.02 -8.01 4.40
C ASN A 83 -6.47 -7.69 5.80
N ILE A 84 -7.34 -7.36 6.75
CA ILE A 84 -6.99 -6.96 8.13
C ILE A 84 -5.99 -7.93 8.78
N GLY A 85 -6.22 -9.24 8.69
CA GLY A 85 -5.37 -10.26 9.32
C GLY A 85 -3.91 -10.26 8.86
N HIS A 86 -3.62 -9.77 7.64
CA HIS A 86 -2.23 -9.66 7.17
C HIS A 86 -1.46 -8.58 7.93
N PHE A 87 -2.14 -7.57 8.46
CA PHE A 87 -1.48 -6.42 9.08
C PHE A 87 -1.51 -6.45 10.61
N GLU A 88 -2.21 -7.40 11.23
CA GLU A 88 -2.23 -7.58 12.68
C GLU A 88 -0.83 -7.69 13.30
N PRO A 89 0.12 -8.49 12.75
CA PRO A 89 1.46 -8.57 13.32
C PRO A 89 2.21 -7.24 13.30
N ALA A 90 1.90 -6.36 12.35
CA ALA A 90 2.60 -5.08 12.20
C ALA A 90 2.16 -4.02 13.22
N GLY A 91 1.09 -4.27 13.99
CA GLY A 91 0.64 -3.37 15.08
C GLY A 91 0.18 -1.98 14.62
N ILE A 92 -0.21 -1.84 13.35
CA ILE A 92 -0.69 -0.57 12.78
C ILE A 92 -2.21 -0.43 12.93
N SER A 93 -2.73 0.79 12.81
CA SER A 93 -4.17 1.02 12.69
C SER A 93 -4.66 0.53 11.31
N VAL A 94 -5.66 -0.34 11.31
CA VAL A 94 -6.27 -0.89 10.09
C VAL A 94 -7.77 -0.71 10.14
N PHE A 95 -8.38 -0.35 9.01
CA PHE A 95 -9.83 -0.25 8.83
C PHE A 95 -10.28 -1.07 7.62
N ASP A 96 -11.24 -1.97 7.83
CA ASP A 96 -11.91 -2.69 6.74
C ASP A 96 -13.20 -1.96 6.32
N PRO A 97 -13.25 -1.33 5.14
CA PRO A 97 -14.41 -0.56 4.70
C PRO A 97 -15.58 -1.46 4.25
N TRP A 98 -15.41 -2.79 4.24
CA TRP A 98 -16.48 -3.75 3.96
C TRP A 98 -17.15 -4.28 5.23
N MET A 99 -16.59 -4.02 6.40
CA MET A 99 -17.29 -4.26 7.65
C MET A 99 -18.36 -3.19 7.82
N SER A 100 -19.63 -3.60 7.93
CA SER A 100 -20.73 -2.67 8.22
C SER A 100 -20.44 -1.95 9.54
N GLN A 101 -20.36 -0.62 9.50
CA GLN A 101 -20.57 0.16 10.72
C GLN A 101 -22.06 0.01 11.04
N ALA A 102 -22.38 -0.73 12.10
CA ALA A 102 -23.71 -0.73 12.70
C ALA A 102 -23.93 0.59 13.44
#